data_AF-A0A4R5KGL1-F1
#
_entry.id   AF-A0A4R5KGL1-F1
#
_cell.length_a   1.000
_cell.length_b   1.000
_cell.length_c   1.000
_cell.angle_alpha   90.00
_cell.angle_beta   90.00
_cell.angle_gamma   90.00
#
_symmetry.space_group_name_H-M   'P 1'
#
loop_
_entity.id
_entity.type
_entity.pdbx_description
1 polymer ?
#
loop_
_entity_poly.entity_id
_entity_poly.type
_entity_poly.pdbx_seq_one_letter_code
_entity_poly.pdbx_strand_id
1 'polypeptide(L)'
;MTFKGRTVLAFILLAMFASSIMTLTIVHPSIFAAVGSEGGGATAKSGLGTKDLNKIATTYQLIENKFLSEVDRDKVINGAINGMLSTLEDPFTVYMDQKEAKQFDESITSSFQGIGAEVSSEDGKVTIMAPIKGSPAEKAGLHANDVIISVNGEKLDGLTLNQAIMKIRGPKGTQAKLEIMRPGSPEPIQMIVVRDDIDVETVYAEMMPGNIGKIEIRQFSSNTSKRFKDELKNLEANGMKGLIIDVRNDPGGLLSAVVEIVEPFVPKGKPIVKIENRKGEQEDTPSQGTGKNYPVTVLINKGSASASEILAGALHDSAGSKLIGETTFGKGTVQVTFEKEMGDGSNIKMTVYKWLTPNGTWIHKKGIAPDVPVDQPSYFKVAPISKKTTLKPDTTSEDVKNLQTMLTGLKLTPDRTDGYFSEKTAVAVKAFQRMQSLPVTGEVDVETANRLEKAILTEIKDPKNDLQLKAAVQQVQSLIK
;
A
#
# COMPACT_ATOMS: atom_id res chain seq x y z
N MET A 1 -19.48 -12.77 -1.74
CA MET A 1 -20.13 -11.55 -2.30
C MET A 1 -20.09 -11.60 -3.81
N THR A 2 -21.22 -11.46 -4.53
CA THR A 2 -21.14 -10.85 -5.87
C THR A 2 -20.68 -9.42 -5.64
N PHE A 3 -19.39 -9.18 -5.79
CA PHE A 3 -18.86 -7.84 -5.71
C PHE A 3 -19.55 -7.05 -6.82
N LYS A 4 -20.46 -6.14 -6.45
CA LYS A 4 -21.00 -5.17 -7.40
C LYS A 4 -19.81 -4.45 -8.00
N GLY A 5 -19.78 -4.25 -9.32
CA GLY A 5 -18.64 -3.66 -10.03
C GLY A 5 -18.09 -2.40 -9.38
N ARG A 6 -18.93 -1.62 -8.67
CA ARG A 6 -18.56 -0.41 -7.92
C ARG A 6 -17.62 -0.66 -6.72
N THR A 7 -17.71 -1.79 -6.03
CA THR A 7 -16.83 -2.11 -4.87
C THR A 7 -15.46 -2.60 -5.33
N VAL A 8 -15.42 -3.40 -6.41
CA VAL A 8 -14.17 -3.78 -7.07
C VAL A 8 -13.50 -2.55 -7.70
N LEU A 9 -14.27 -1.63 -8.29
CA LEU A 9 -13.76 -0.36 -8.79
C LEU A 9 -13.10 0.46 -7.66
N ALA A 10 -13.71 0.53 -6.48
CA ALA A 10 -13.17 1.28 -5.35
C ALA A 10 -11.84 0.70 -4.84
N PHE A 11 -11.71 -0.62 -4.72
CA PHE A 11 -10.45 -1.26 -4.34
C PHE A 11 -9.37 -1.16 -5.43
N ILE A 12 -9.77 -1.24 -6.71
CA ILE A 12 -8.86 -0.99 -7.84
C ILE A 12 -8.39 0.46 -7.82
N LEU A 13 -9.29 1.43 -7.63
CA LEU A 13 -8.94 2.85 -7.50
C LEU A 13 -7.99 3.07 -6.33
N LEU A 14 -8.27 2.52 -5.15
CA LEU A 14 -7.41 2.65 -3.96
C LEU A 14 -6.03 2.01 -4.17
N ALA A 15 -5.96 0.85 -4.84
CA ALA A 15 -4.71 0.23 -5.26
C ALA A 15 -3.98 1.03 -6.36
N MET A 16 -4.70 1.72 -7.25
CA MET A 16 -4.14 2.62 -8.28
C MET A 16 -3.60 3.92 -7.68
N PHE A 17 -4.17 4.40 -6.57
CA PHE A 17 -3.64 5.51 -5.77
C PHE A 17 -2.40 5.10 -4.98
N ALA A 18 -2.43 3.93 -4.33
CA ALA A 18 -1.28 3.40 -3.60
C ALA A 18 -0.11 3.04 -4.53
N SER A 19 -0.40 2.66 -5.78
CA SER A 19 0.62 2.26 -6.75
C SER A 19 1.16 3.38 -7.63
N SER A 20 0.94 4.67 -7.33
CA SER A 20 1.54 5.75 -8.14
C SER A 20 3.01 6.00 -7.83
N ILE A 21 3.86 5.95 -8.88
CA ILE A 21 5.11 6.70 -8.88
C ILE A 21 4.77 8.17 -9.05
N MET A 22 5.00 8.93 -7.99
CA MET A 22 4.87 10.37 -8.01
C MET A 22 6.25 11.03 -7.96
N THR A 23 6.37 12.08 -8.76
CA THR A 23 7.47 13.02 -8.67
C THR A 23 6.92 14.27 -7.98
N LEU A 24 7.40 14.55 -6.76
CA LEU A 24 7.24 15.89 -6.20
C LEU A 24 8.18 16.80 -6.97
N THR A 25 7.66 17.90 -7.51
CA THR A 25 8.39 18.93 -8.28
C THR A 25 9.50 19.66 -7.48
N ILE A 26 9.87 19.12 -6.32
CA ILE A 26 10.81 19.68 -5.35
C ILE A 26 12.23 19.10 -5.52
N VAL A 27 12.42 17.99 -6.27
CA VAL A 27 13.76 17.37 -6.42
C VAL A 27 14.44 17.82 -7.72
N HIS A 28 15.49 18.64 -7.53
CA HIS A 28 16.53 19.10 -8.46
C HIS A 28 16.05 19.78 -9.77
N PRO A 29 16.35 21.08 -9.97
CA PRO A 29 15.99 21.82 -11.19
C PRO A 29 16.46 21.15 -12.48
N SER A 30 17.51 20.34 -12.44
CA SER A 30 18.12 19.76 -13.64
C SER A 30 17.30 18.67 -14.32
N ILE A 31 16.46 17.90 -13.59
CA ILE A 31 15.72 16.76 -14.17
C ILE A 31 14.37 17.21 -14.79
N PHE A 32 13.81 18.33 -14.32
CA PHE A 32 12.45 18.74 -14.71
C PHE A 32 12.27 20.25 -14.98
N ALA A 33 13.33 21.06 -15.06
CA ALA A 33 13.22 22.49 -15.44
C ALA A 33 12.53 22.71 -16.80
N ALA A 34 12.46 21.70 -17.66
CA ALA A 34 11.77 21.77 -18.94
C ALA A 34 10.23 21.88 -18.83
N VAL A 35 9.62 21.59 -17.67
CA VAL A 35 8.16 21.74 -17.49
C VAL A 35 7.77 23.22 -17.29
N GLY A 36 8.71 24.08 -16.89
CA GLY A 36 8.46 25.50 -16.61
C GLY A 36 8.96 26.50 -17.66
N SER A 37 9.60 26.06 -18.75
CA SER A 37 10.29 26.96 -19.68
C SER A 37 10.20 26.50 -21.15
N GLU A 38 9.00 26.30 -21.69
CA GLU A 38 8.77 26.37 -23.14
C GLU A 38 7.91 27.61 -23.47
N GLY A 39 8.46 28.79 -23.19
CA GLY A 39 8.08 30.02 -23.87
C GLY A 39 8.89 30.16 -25.14
N GLY A 40 8.39 29.62 -26.27
CA GLY A 40 9.00 29.90 -27.58
C GLY A 40 8.65 28.94 -28.71
N GLY A 41 7.67 29.33 -29.53
CA GLY A 41 7.76 29.08 -30.98
C GLY A 41 7.04 27.86 -31.57
N ALA A 42 5.71 27.78 -31.44
CA ALA A 42 4.82 27.28 -32.50
C ALA A 42 3.37 27.69 -32.20
N THR A 43 2.76 28.51 -33.06
CA THR A 43 1.35 28.88 -33.02
C THR A 43 0.47 27.69 -33.45
N ALA A 44 0.40 26.66 -32.61
CA ALA A 44 -0.75 25.76 -32.61
C ALA A 44 -1.92 26.52 -31.99
N LYS A 45 -3.10 26.50 -32.64
CA LYS A 45 -4.38 26.92 -32.03
C LYS A 45 -4.59 26.09 -30.76
N SER A 46 -4.10 26.57 -29.62
CA SER A 46 -4.01 25.79 -28.39
C SER A 46 -4.88 26.47 -27.34
N GLY A 47 -5.98 25.80 -27.00
CA GLY A 47 -6.99 26.27 -26.07
C GLY A 47 -8.40 25.94 -26.55
N LEU A 48 -9.34 25.80 -25.60
CA LEU A 48 -10.76 25.70 -25.92
C LEU A 48 -11.18 26.96 -26.69
N GLY A 49 -11.77 26.78 -27.88
CA GLY A 49 -12.31 27.90 -28.63
C GLY A 49 -13.56 28.45 -27.94
N THR A 50 -13.97 29.68 -28.29
CA THR A 50 -15.21 30.29 -27.76
C THR A 50 -16.44 29.40 -27.99
N LYS A 51 -16.49 28.67 -29.12
CA LYS A 51 -17.58 27.72 -29.40
C LYS A 51 -17.60 26.55 -28.40
N ASP A 52 -16.43 26.04 -28.02
CA ASP A 52 -16.31 24.90 -27.09
C ASP A 52 -16.70 25.33 -25.68
N LEU A 53 -16.20 26.49 -25.23
CA LEU A 53 -16.58 27.10 -23.95
C LEU A 53 -18.08 27.37 -23.88
N ASN A 54 -18.67 27.94 -24.93
CA ASN A 54 -20.11 28.17 -25.00
C ASN A 54 -20.91 26.87 -24.92
N LYS A 55 -20.44 25.80 -25.58
CA LYS A 55 -21.11 24.50 -25.53
C LYS A 55 -21.08 23.90 -24.13
N ILE A 56 -19.95 23.96 -23.44
CA ILE A 56 -19.82 23.49 -22.04
C ILE A 56 -20.72 24.32 -21.12
N ALA A 57 -20.64 25.65 -21.20
CA ALA A 57 -21.45 26.55 -20.38
C ALA A 57 -22.96 26.37 -20.62
N THR A 58 -23.39 26.26 -21.88
CA THR A 58 -24.80 26.01 -22.24
C THR A 58 -25.28 24.68 -21.66
N THR A 59 -24.43 23.64 -21.69
CA THR A 59 -24.77 22.33 -21.12
C THR A 59 -24.98 22.43 -19.62
N TYR A 60 -24.08 23.10 -18.89
CA TYR A 60 -24.24 23.34 -17.46
C TYR A 60 -25.54 24.11 -17.15
N GLN A 61 -25.82 25.19 -17.90
CA GLN A 61 -27.03 25.99 -17.72
C GLN A 61 -28.32 25.20 -18.00
N LEU A 62 -28.31 24.30 -18.97
CA LEU A 62 -29.46 23.41 -19.22
C LEU A 62 -29.69 22.44 -18.06
N ILE A 63 -28.63 21.89 -17.48
CA ILE A 63 -28.73 21.02 -16.30
C ILE A 63 -29.32 21.81 -15.13
N GLU A 64 -28.74 22.97 -14.81
CA GLU A 64 -29.15 23.80 -13.67
C GLU A 64 -30.60 24.28 -13.78
N ASN A 65 -31.05 24.67 -14.98
CA ASN A 65 -32.34 25.33 -15.16
C ASN A 65 -33.48 24.41 -15.66
N LYS A 66 -33.15 23.22 -16.21
CA LYS A 66 -34.14 22.34 -16.86
C LYS A 66 -34.15 20.91 -16.31
N PHE A 67 -33.16 20.51 -15.51
CA PHE A 67 -33.23 19.20 -14.86
C PHE A 67 -34.37 19.17 -13.84
N LEU A 68 -35.02 18.01 -13.69
CA LEU A 68 -36.23 17.85 -12.88
C LEU A 68 -36.04 18.21 -11.40
N SER A 69 -34.82 18.08 -10.89
CA SER A 69 -34.47 18.28 -9.49
C SER A 69 -33.28 19.24 -9.35
N GLU A 70 -33.14 19.85 -8.19
CA GLU A 70 -31.98 20.67 -7.87
C GLU A 70 -30.70 19.83 -7.96
N VAL A 71 -29.66 20.42 -8.54
CA VAL A 71 -28.36 19.79 -8.73
C VAL A 71 -27.30 20.42 -7.85
N ASP A 72 -26.39 19.58 -7.38
CA ASP A 72 -25.20 20.00 -6.65
C ASP A 72 -24.14 20.47 -7.66
N ARG A 73 -23.85 21.78 -7.64
CA ARG A 73 -22.94 22.43 -8.59
C ARG A 73 -21.56 21.76 -8.64
N ASP A 74 -20.99 21.45 -7.48
CA ASP A 74 -19.64 20.88 -7.39
C ASP A 74 -19.62 19.48 -8.01
N LYS A 75 -20.67 18.69 -7.80
CA LYS A 75 -20.80 17.38 -8.45
C LYS A 75 -20.87 17.48 -9.97
N VAL A 76 -21.57 18.47 -10.52
CA VAL A 76 -21.68 18.65 -11.98
C VAL A 76 -20.33 19.08 -12.56
N ILE A 77 -19.64 20.04 -11.93
CA ILE A 77 -18.32 20.51 -12.37
C ILE A 77 -17.28 19.38 -12.29
N ASN A 78 -17.18 18.71 -11.14
CA ASN A 78 -16.25 17.59 -10.96
C ASN A 78 -16.57 16.44 -11.94
N GLY A 79 -17.86 16.19 -12.22
CA GLY A 79 -18.29 15.23 -13.22
C GLY A 79 -17.83 15.58 -14.64
N ALA A 80 -17.86 16.86 -15.01
CA ALA A 80 -17.36 17.32 -16.31
C ALA A 80 -15.84 17.14 -16.44
N ILE A 81 -15.07 17.47 -15.40
CA ILE A 81 -13.61 17.27 -15.35
C ILE A 81 -13.28 15.78 -15.49
N ASN A 82 -13.92 14.94 -14.68
CA ASN A 82 -13.76 13.48 -14.74
C ASN A 82 -14.13 12.92 -16.12
N GLY A 83 -15.19 13.45 -16.75
CA GLY A 83 -15.57 13.10 -18.11
C GLY A 83 -14.45 13.39 -19.11
N MET A 84 -13.81 14.56 -19.03
CA MET A 84 -12.67 14.91 -19.90
C MET A 84 -11.50 13.95 -19.69
N LEU A 85 -11.10 13.68 -18.44
CA LEU A 85 -9.97 12.80 -18.12
C LEU A 85 -10.22 11.35 -18.53
N SER A 86 -11.47 10.87 -18.43
CA SER A 86 -11.82 9.49 -18.82
C SER A 86 -11.54 9.19 -20.30
N THR A 87 -11.54 10.22 -21.16
CA THR A 87 -11.24 10.06 -22.60
C THR A 87 -9.78 9.71 -22.89
N LEU A 88 -8.89 9.85 -21.91
CA LEU A 88 -7.47 9.51 -22.03
C LEU A 88 -7.22 8.00 -21.93
N GLU A 89 -8.23 7.21 -21.51
CA GLU A 89 -8.14 5.76 -21.30
C GLU A 89 -6.96 5.34 -20.40
N ASP A 90 -6.50 6.27 -19.57
CA ASP A 90 -5.44 6.07 -18.59
C ASP A 90 -6.04 6.01 -17.19
N PRO A 91 -6.09 4.83 -16.55
CA PRO A 91 -6.70 4.68 -15.24
C PRO A 91 -5.89 5.35 -14.12
N PHE A 92 -4.69 5.85 -14.41
CA PHE A 92 -3.84 6.57 -13.48
C PHE A 92 -3.99 8.10 -13.56
N THR A 93 -4.65 8.60 -14.60
CA THR A 93 -4.95 10.03 -14.76
C THR A 93 -6.32 10.34 -14.16
N VAL A 94 -6.31 11.12 -13.07
CA VAL A 94 -7.50 11.37 -12.24
C VAL A 94 -7.53 12.79 -11.72
N TYR A 95 -8.73 13.31 -11.51
CA TYR A 95 -8.97 14.53 -10.77
C TYR A 95 -9.29 14.15 -9.32
N MET A 96 -8.70 14.88 -8.37
CA MET A 96 -8.97 14.75 -6.95
C MET A 96 -9.54 16.08 -6.46
N ASP A 97 -10.73 16.04 -5.86
CA ASP A 97 -11.27 17.22 -5.19
C ASP A 97 -10.43 17.59 -3.96
N GLN A 98 -10.72 18.72 -3.31
CA GLN A 98 -9.97 19.20 -2.14
C GLN A 98 -9.83 18.17 -1.01
N LYS A 99 -10.88 17.37 -0.78
CA LYS A 99 -10.88 16.38 0.29
C LYS A 99 -10.04 15.17 -0.10
N GLU A 100 -10.20 14.70 -1.33
CA GLU A 100 -9.43 13.59 -1.90
C GLU A 100 -7.94 13.95 -1.99
N ALA A 101 -7.61 15.18 -2.42
CA ALA A 101 -6.26 15.71 -2.49
C ALA A 101 -5.59 15.70 -1.11
N LYS A 102 -6.28 16.21 -0.07
CA LYS A 102 -5.76 16.17 1.30
C LYS A 102 -5.51 14.74 1.80
N GLN A 103 -6.44 13.81 1.54
CA GLN A 103 -6.26 12.40 1.91
C GLN A 103 -5.09 11.76 1.18
N PHE A 104 -4.90 12.15 -0.08
CA PHE A 104 -3.78 11.69 -0.90
C PHE A 104 -2.44 12.20 -0.35
N ASP A 105 -2.35 13.46 0.08
CA ASP A 105 -1.13 14.02 0.68
C ASP A 105 -0.75 13.33 2.01
N GLU A 106 -1.74 13.03 2.86
CA GLU A 106 -1.54 12.22 4.07
C GLU A 106 -0.96 10.83 3.72
N SER A 107 -1.39 10.23 2.61
CA SER A 107 -0.85 8.94 2.15
C SER A 107 0.60 9.02 1.66
N ILE A 108 0.96 10.10 0.95
CA ILE A 108 2.33 10.32 0.41
C ILE A 108 3.34 10.50 1.53
N THR A 109 3.00 11.34 2.51
CA THR A 109 3.85 11.54 3.68
C THR A 109 3.96 10.28 4.52
N SER A 110 3.04 9.31 4.33
CA SER A 110 2.82 8.15 5.20
C SER A 110 2.84 8.57 6.65
N SER A 111 2.19 9.70 6.91
CA SER A 111 2.05 10.26 8.24
C SER A 111 0.58 10.56 8.45
N PHE A 112 0.14 10.42 9.69
CA PHE A 112 -1.19 10.84 10.05
C PHE A 112 -1.19 11.61 11.36
N GLN A 113 -2.15 12.52 11.51
CA GLN A 113 -2.27 13.29 12.74
C GLN A 113 -3.17 12.57 13.75
N GLY A 114 -2.62 12.30 14.93
CA GLY A 114 -3.30 11.57 15.97
C GLY A 114 -2.44 11.32 17.19
N ILE A 115 -2.85 10.33 17.99
CA ILE A 115 -2.14 9.96 19.22
C ILE A 115 -1.05 8.90 18.99
N GLY A 116 -1.09 8.19 17.86
CA GLY A 116 -0.13 7.14 17.50
C GLY A 116 -0.30 5.84 18.28
N ALA A 117 -1.49 5.25 18.23
CA ALA A 117 -1.77 3.94 18.80
C ALA A 117 -2.52 3.07 17.79
N GLU A 118 -2.18 1.78 17.74
CA GLU A 118 -2.97 0.78 17.04
C GLU A 118 -4.17 0.40 17.90
N VAL A 119 -5.36 0.46 17.32
CA VAL A 119 -6.62 0.15 18.00
C VAL A 119 -7.38 -0.92 17.26
N SER A 120 -8.06 -1.78 18.02
CA SER A 120 -9.01 -2.76 17.51
C SER A 120 -10.36 -2.60 18.21
N SER A 121 -11.35 -3.34 17.72
CA SER A 121 -12.61 -3.49 18.43
C SER A 121 -12.70 -4.89 19.02
N GLU A 122 -12.64 -4.99 20.34
CA GLU A 122 -12.84 -6.22 21.10
C GLU A 122 -14.14 -6.10 21.88
N ASP A 123 -15.08 -7.03 21.63
CA ASP A 123 -16.42 -7.02 22.24
C ASP A 123 -17.18 -5.67 22.10
N GLY A 124 -16.97 -4.98 20.97
CA GLY A 124 -17.59 -3.68 20.68
C GLY A 124 -16.92 -2.49 21.38
N LYS A 125 -15.82 -2.70 22.10
CA LYS A 125 -15.05 -1.66 22.78
C LYS A 125 -13.77 -1.33 22.01
N VAL A 126 -13.34 -0.08 22.07
CA VAL A 126 -12.11 0.38 21.40
C VAL A 126 -10.93 0.03 22.29
N THR A 127 -10.13 -0.95 21.89
CA THR A 127 -9.00 -1.46 22.67
C THR A 127 -7.69 -1.13 21.99
N ILE A 128 -6.73 -0.59 22.75
CA ILE A 128 -5.36 -0.36 22.31
C ILE A 128 -4.71 -1.73 22.11
N MET A 129 -4.32 -2.05 20.88
CA MET A 129 -3.48 -3.22 20.62
C MET A 129 -2.05 -2.93 21.08
N ALA A 130 -1.50 -1.81 20.62
CA ALA A 130 -0.18 -1.34 21.02
C ALA A 130 -0.05 0.16 20.75
N PRO A 131 0.55 0.94 21.67
CA PRO A 131 1.10 2.25 21.32
C PRO A 131 2.21 2.08 20.27
N ILE A 132 2.28 3.01 19.32
CA ILE A 132 3.40 3.06 18.37
C ILE A 132 4.64 3.56 19.13
N LYS A 133 5.79 2.94 18.91
CA LYS A 133 7.04 3.32 19.59
C LYS A 133 7.40 4.78 19.29
N GLY A 134 7.75 5.55 20.31
CA GLY A 134 8.09 6.97 20.24
C GLY A 134 6.90 7.92 20.08
N SER A 135 5.68 7.40 19.95
CA SER A 135 4.45 8.18 19.73
C SER A 135 4.02 8.98 20.97
N PRO A 136 3.11 9.97 20.80
CA PRO A 136 2.44 10.61 21.92
C PRO A 136 1.70 9.64 22.85
N ALA A 137 1.09 8.58 22.31
CA ALA A 137 0.39 7.56 23.09
C ALA A 137 1.35 6.81 24.02
N GLU A 138 2.50 6.35 23.51
CA GLU A 138 3.52 5.68 24.33
C GLU A 138 4.06 6.63 25.41
N LYS A 139 4.40 7.87 25.04
CA LYS A 139 4.89 8.91 25.97
C LYS A 139 3.88 9.28 27.05
N ALA A 140 2.58 9.24 26.72
CA ALA A 140 1.50 9.49 27.67
C ALA A 140 1.23 8.29 28.59
N GLY A 141 1.87 7.13 28.35
CA GLY A 141 1.74 5.94 29.18
C GLY A 141 0.53 5.07 28.85
N LEU A 142 -0.01 5.15 27.62
CA LEU A 142 -0.97 4.15 27.13
C LEU A 142 -0.27 2.79 27.00
N HIS A 143 -0.98 1.71 27.28
CA HIS A 143 -0.49 0.34 27.22
C HIS A 143 -1.37 -0.52 26.32
N ALA A 144 -0.82 -1.65 25.87
CA ALA A 144 -1.60 -2.71 25.24
C ALA A 144 -2.74 -3.16 26.18
N ASN A 145 -3.90 -3.43 25.59
CA ASN A 145 -5.17 -3.80 26.23
C ASN A 145 -5.86 -2.69 27.02
N ASP A 146 -5.37 -1.44 27.00
CA ASP A 146 -6.16 -0.32 27.51
C ASP A 146 -7.43 -0.14 26.65
N VAL A 147 -8.58 -0.02 27.30
CA VAL A 147 -9.87 0.24 26.61
C VAL A 147 -10.18 1.72 26.67
N ILE A 148 -10.34 2.39 25.53
CA ILE A 148 -10.70 3.80 25.48
C ILE A 148 -12.21 3.94 25.66
N ILE A 149 -12.62 4.48 26.81
CA ILE A 149 -14.03 4.69 27.16
C ILE A 149 -14.57 5.95 26.49
N SER A 150 -13.82 7.06 26.58
CA SER A 150 -14.23 8.35 26.03
C SER A 150 -13.04 9.17 25.52
N VAL A 151 -13.33 10.08 24.58
CA VAL A 151 -12.39 11.11 24.11
C VAL A 151 -13.07 12.47 24.14
N ASN A 152 -12.42 13.45 24.78
CA ASN A 152 -12.94 14.80 24.95
C ASN A 152 -14.34 14.83 25.61
N GLY A 153 -14.62 13.88 26.50
CA GLY A 153 -15.91 13.73 27.19
C GLY A 153 -16.99 13.00 26.40
N GLU A 154 -16.72 12.61 25.15
CA GLU A 154 -17.65 11.83 24.33
C GLU A 154 -17.35 10.34 24.46
N LYS A 155 -18.34 9.56 24.90
CA LYS A 155 -18.23 8.09 25.00
C LYS A 155 -18.05 7.46 23.61
N LEU A 156 -17.22 6.43 23.56
CA LEU A 156 -16.94 5.68 22.33
C LEU A 156 -17.81 4.42 22.19
N ASP A 157 -18.49 3.99 23.26
CA ASP A 157 -19.42 2.86 23.23
C ASP A 157 -20.53 3.04 22.19
N GLY A 158 -20.80 1.99 21.41
CA GLY A 158 -21.81 1.98 20.35
C GLY A 158 -21.37 2.65 19.05
N LEU A 159 -20.16 3.24 19.00
CA LEU A 159 -19.56 3.70 17.74
C LEU A 159 -18.91 2.52 17.00
N THR A 160 -18.89 2.61 15.67
CA THR A 160 -17.98 1.78 14.88
C THR A 160 -16.54 2.19 15.15
N LEU A 161 -15.59 1.26 15.00
CA LEU A 161 -14.16 1.55 15.20
C LEU A 161 -13.70 2.78 14.39
N ASN A 162 -14.16 2.93 13.14
CA ASN A 162 -13.82 4.09 12.30
C ASN A 162 -14.34 5.41 12.86
N GLN A 163 -15.57 5.42 13.40
CA GLN A 163 -16.12 6.62 14.04
C GLN A 163 -15.33 6.99 15.29
N ALA A 164 -14.93 6.01 16.10
CA ALA A 164 -14.07 6.24 17.25
C ALA A 164 -12.69 6.78 16.84
N ILE A 165 -12.06 6.20 15.81
CA ILE A 165 -10.79 6.68 15.25
C ILE A 165 -10.90 8.15 14.80
N MET A 166 -12.00 8.53 14.12
CA MET A 166 -12.20 9.92 13.69
C MET A 166 -12.30 10.91 14.85
N LYS A 167 -12.80 10.49 16.02
CA LYS A 167 -12.85 11.32 17.23
C LYS A 167 -11.51 11.39 17.96
N ILE A 168 -10.73 10.30 17.90
CA ILE A 168 -9.40 10.23 18.51
C ILE A 168 -8.38 11.02 17.68
N ARG A 169 -8.46 10.95 16.35
CA ARG A 169 -7.64 11.76 15.44
C ARG A 169 -8.02 13.24 15.52
N GLY A 170 -7.13 14.09 15.04
CA GLY A 170 -7.32 15.54 15.07
C GLY A 170 -6.03 16.26 14.74
N PRO A 171 -6.07 17.59 14.56
CA PRO A 171 -4.92 18.36 14.11
C PRO A 171 -3.73 18.26 15.07
N LYS A 172 -2.51 18.29 14.52
CA LYS A 172 -1.27 18.38 15.30
C LYS A 172 -1.33 19.50 16.35
N GLY A 173 -0.79 19.23 17.53
CA GLY A 173 -0.75 20.16 18.66
C GLY A 173 -2.05 20.24 19.47
N THR A 174 -3.17 19.70 18.98
CA THR A 174 -4.41 19.64 19.74
C THR A 174 -4.37 18.53 20.79
N GLN A 175 -5.13 18.69 21.88
CA GLN A 175 -5.21 17.69 22.93
C GLN A 175 -6.37 16.71 22.70
N ALA A 176 -6.11 15.43 22.97
CA ALA A 176 -7.12 14.39 23.15
C ALA A 176 -7.18 14.04 24.65
N LYS A 177 -8.30 14.37 25.30
CA LYS A 177 -8.54 13.97 26.70
C LYS A 177 -9.18 12.59 26.70
N LEU A 178 -8.39 11.56 26.96
CA LEU A 178 -8.84 10.17 26.97
C LEU A 178 -9.23 9.76 28.39
N GLU A 179 -10.30 9.00 28.48
CA GLU A 179 -10.64 8.21 29.65
C GLU A 179 -10.49 6.74 29.26
N ILE A 180 -9.61 6.01 29.95
CA ILE A 180 -9.31 4.62 29.65
C ILE A 180 -9.66 3.70 30.81
N MET A 181 -10.02 2.46 30.51
CA MET A 181 -10.06 1.37 31.47
C MET A 181 -8.85 0.46 31.23
N ARG A 182 -7.98 0.36 32.23
CA ARG A 182 -6.81 -0.52 32.19
C ARG A 182 -7.14 -1.84 32.89
N PRO A 183 -6.89 -3.00 32.27
CA PRO A 183 -7.05 -4.29 32.94
C PRO A 183 -6.29 -4.34 34.28
N GLY A 184 -7.00 -4.68 35.36
CA GLY A 184 -6.45 -4.69 36.72
C GLY A 184 -6.54 -3.38 37.49
N SER A 185 -6.96 -2.28 36.86
CA SER A 185 -7.32 -1.03 37.56
C SER A 185 -8.80 -1.05 37.97
N PRO A 186 -9.15 -0.67 39.21
CA PRO A 186 -10.54 -0.62 39.66
C PRO A 186 -11.31 0.59 39.11
N GLU A 187 -10.61 1.68 38.74
CA GLU A 187 -11.21 2.94 38.29
C GLU A 187 -10.65 3.36 36.91
N PRO A 188 -11.44 4.09 36.10
CA PRO A 188 -10.96 4.71 34.86
C PRO A 188 -9.81 5.70 35.10
N ILE A 189 -8.85 5.72 34.18
CA ILE A 189 -7.71 6.64 34.21
C ILE A 189 -7.92 7.73 33.17
N GLN A 190 -7.84 8.99 33.59
CA GLN A 190 -7.84 10.13 32.67
C GLN A 190 -6.43 10.48 32.24
N MET A 191 -6.24 10.71 30.95
CA MET A 191 -4.96 11.11 30.40
C MET A 191 -5.13 12.08 29.24
N ILE A 192 -4.18 13.00 29.11
CA ILE A 192 -4.17 13.98 28.03
C ILE A 192 -3.04 13.59 27.09
N VAL A 193 -3.39 13.34 25.83
CA VAL A 193 -2.41 13.06 24.78
C VAL A 193 -2.42 14.21 23.79
N VAL A 194 -1.25 14.84 23.58
CA VAL A 194 -1.09 15.88 22.57
C VAL A 194 -0.90 15.20 21.22
N ARG A 195 -1.77 15.50 20.26
CA ARG A 195 -1.69 14.91 18.92
C ARG A 195 -0.45 15.41 18.19
N ASP A 196 0.18 14.53 17.44
CA ASP A 196 1.34 14.84 16.60
C ASP A 196 1.21 14.14 15.25
N ASP A 197 2.14 14.42 14.35
CA ASP A 197 2.33 13.62 13.14
C ASP A 197 2.90 12.26 13.54
N ILE A 198 2.23 11.19 13.12
CA ILE A 198 2.59 9.81 13.39
C ILE A 198 3.07 9.18 12.09
N ASP A 199 4.36 8.88 12.02
CA ASP A 199 4.94 8.15 10.90
C ASP A 199 4.41 6.71 10.89
N VAL A 200 3.92 6.28 9.73
CA VAL A 200 3.64 4.87 9.46
C VAL A 200 4.97 4.20 9.14
N GLU A 201 5.33 3.17 9.91
CA GLU A 201 6.56 2.40 9.66
C GLU A 201 6.45 1.65 8.33
N THR A 202 7.33 2.02 7.38
CA THR A 202 7.39 1.45 6.03
C THR A 202 8.57 0.50 5.86
N VAL A 203 9.52 0.47 6.79
CA VAL A 203 10.75 -0.32 6.68
C VAL A 203 10.90 -1.23 7.90
N TYR A 204 11.00 -2.54 7.65
CA TYR A 204 11.19 -3.55 8.70
C TYR A 204 12.49 -4.28 8.42
N ALA A 205 13.41 -4.24 9.38
CA ALA A 205 14.72 -4.86 9.23
C ALA A 205 14.98 -5.91 10.30
N GLU A 206 15.65 -6.98 9.90
CA GLU A 206 16.08 -8.05 10.80
C GLU A 206 17.42 -8.66 10.36
N MET A 207 18.22 -9.09 11.33
CA MET A 207 19.41 -9.92 11.07
C MET A 207 19.00 -11.39 11.12
N MET A 208 19.09 -12.07 9.99
CA MET A 208 18.80 -13.49 9.83
C MET A 208 20.05 -14.36 10.10
N PRO A 209 19.88 -15.67 10.35
CA PRO A 209 21.00 -16.60 10.48
C PRO A 209 21.98 -16.53 9.31
N GLY A 210 23.29 -16.61 9.61
CA GLY A 210 24.36 -16.46 8.62
C GLY A 210 24.78 -15.02 8.35
N ASN A 211 24.39 -14.08 9.22
CA ASN A 211 24.63 -12.64 9.08
C ASN A 211 24.04 -12.05 7.81
N ILE A 212 22.83 -12.48 7.47
CA ILE A 212 22.10 -11.94 6.31
C ILE A 212 21.12 -10.91 6.82
N GLY A 213 21.29 -9.66 6.41
CA GLY A 213 20.29 -8.63 6.66
C GLY A 213 19.09 -8.86 5.75
N LYS A 214 17.89 -8.68 6.28
CA LYS A 214 16.67 -8.55 5.48
C LYS A 214 16.07 -7.19 5.79
N ILE A 215 15.71 -6.46 4.74
CA ILE A 215 14.94 -5.22 4.84
C ILE A 215 13.68 -5.38 3.98
N GLU A 216 12.52 -5.37 4.61
CA GLU A 216 11.20 -5.32 3.96
C GLU A 216 10.78 -3.85 3.82
N ILE A 217 10.40 -3.45 2.61
CA ILE A 217 9.80 -2.14 2.31
C ILE A 217 8.35 -2.40 1.94
N ARG A 218 7.42 -1.73 2.63
CA ARG A 218 5.97 -1.88 2.38
C ARG A 218 5.37 -0.78 1.53
N GLN A 219 6.04 0.37 1.47
CA GLN A 219 5.65 1.52 0.68
C GLN A 219 6.82 2.50 0.59
N PHE A 220 6.94 3.22 -0.52
CA PHE A 220 7.93 4.29 -0.71
C PHE A 220 7.34 5.67 -0.35
N SER A 221 7.43 6.03 0.92
CA SER A 221 6.98 7.32 1.46
C SER A 221 8.12 8.31 1.69
N SER A 222 7.78 9.55 2.07
CA SER A 222 8.75 10.62 2.33
C SER A 222 9.85 10.23 3.33
N ASN A 223 9.54 9.44 4.36
CA ASN A 223 10.50 9.05 5.41
C ASN A 223 11.17 7.69 5.15
N THR A 224 10.75 6.96 4.12
CA THR A 224 11.21 5.59 3.85
C THR A 224 12.70 5.53 3.56
N SER A 225 13.25 6.46 2.77
CA SER A 225 14.67 6.45 2.41
C SER A 225 15.57 6.67 3.62
N LYS A 226 15.20 7.58 4.53
CA LYS A 226 15.91 7.81 5.79
C LYS A 226 15.87 6.57 6.67
N ARG A 227 14.69 5.99 6.86
CA ARG A 227 14.53 4.78 7.69
C ARG A 227 15.32 3.60 7.15
N PHE A 228 15.30 3.39 5.83
CA PHE A 228 16.11 2.39 5.15
C PHE A 228 17.61 2.60 5.39
N LYS A 229 18.10 3.84 5.26
CA LYS A 229 19.51 4.17 5.53
C LYS A 229 19.90 3.87 6.97
N ASP A 230 19.04 4.20 7.94
CA ASP A 230 19.28 3.93 9.36
C ASP A 230 19.34 2.41 9.64
N GLU A 231 18.38 1.64 9.12
CA GLU A 231 18.36 0.19 9.30
C GLU A 231 19.50 -0.52 8.56
N LEU A 232 19.84 -0.08 7.36
CA LEU A 232 20.99 -0.60 6.62
C LEU A 232 22.29 -0.40 7.40
N LYS A 233 22.50 0.82 7.93
CA LYS A 233 23.67 1.13 8.75
C LYS A 233 23.73 0.27 10.01
N ASN A 234 22.60 0.02 10.66
CA ASN A 234 22.52 -0.86 11.82
C ASN A 234 22.90 -2.30 11.46
N LEU A 235 22.38 -2.84 10.36
CA LEU A 235 22.72 -4.19 9.89
C LEU A 235 24.21 -4.30 9.54
N GLU A 236 24.76 -3.33 8.82
CA GLU A 236 26.20 -3.25 8.50
C GLU A 236 27.07 -3.21 9.76
N ALA A 237 26.72 -2.38 10.74
CA ALA A 237 27.44 -2.27 12.01
C ALA A 237 27.41 -3.58 12.82
N ASN A 238 26.35 -4.37 12.68
CA ASN A 238 26.20 -5.68 13.32
C ASN A 238 26.82 -6.84 12.51
N GLY A 239 27.63 -6.55 11.49
CA GLY A 239 28.42 -7.55 10.78
C GLY A 239 27.66 -8.29 9.68
N MET A 240 26.66 -7.66 9.07
CA MET A 240 25.96 -8.16 7.88
C MET A 240 26.94 -8.51 6.75
N LYS A 241 26.74 -9.68 6.14
CA LYS A 241 27.55 -10.21 5.03
C LYS A 241 26.82 -10.25 3.70
N GLY A 242 25.49 -10.13 3.70
CA GLY A 242 24.65 -10.11 2.51
C GLY A 242 23.28 -9.53 2.86
N LEU A 243 22.57 -9.04 1.85
CA LEU A 243 21.30 -8.32 2.04
C LEU A 243 20.19 -8.90 1.15
N ILE A 244 19.02 -9.11 1.75
CA ILE A 244 17.76 -9.35 1.05
C ILE A 244 16.93 -8.08 1.16
N ILE A 245 16.47 -7.54 0.03
CA ILE A 245 15.50 -6.44 -0.01
C ILE A 245 14.17 -7.03 -0.45
N ASP A 246 13.15 -6.93 0.39
CA ASP A 246 11.83 -7.47 0.13
C ASP A 246 10.83 -6.36 -0.20
N VAL A 247 10.37 -6.35 -1.46
CA VAL A 247 9.36 -5.41 -1.97
C VAL A 247 8.08 -6.14 -2.42
N ARG A 248 7.87 -7.37 -1.93
CA ARG A 248 6.64 -8.12 -2.21
C ARG A 248 5.45 -7.40 -1.61
N ASN A 249 4.37 -7.31 -2.39
CA ASN A 249 3.15 -6.57 -2.05
C ASN A 249 3.34 -5.07 -1.77
N ASP A 250 4.48 -4.50 -2.13
CA ASP A 250 4.71 -3.04 -2.10
C ASP A 250 4.23 -2.41 -3.41
N PRO A 251 3.13 -1.62 -3.39
CA PRO A 251 2.58 -1.00 -4.60
C PRO A 251 3.46 0.13 -5.16
N GLY A 252 4.49 0.58 -4.44
CA GLY A 252 5.42 1.63 -4.83
C GLY A 252 5.27 2.90 -3.99
N GLY A 253 5.36 4.06 -4.65
CA GLY A 253 5.33 5.37 -4.00
C GLY A 253 6.30 6.35 -4.66
N LEU A 254 6.96 7.20 -3.88
CA LEU A 254 7.76 8.31 -4.36
C LEU A 254 8.99 7.88 -5.17
N LEU A 255 9.16 8.50 -6.35
CA LEU A 255 10.36 8.30 -7.19
C LEU A 255 11.64 8.68 -6.44
N SER A 256 11.61 9.80 -5.70
CA SER A 256 12.76 10.29 -4.94
C SER A 256 13.20 9.29 -3.87
N ALA A 257 12.25 8.69 -3.15
CA ALA A 257 12.54 7.72 -2.11
C ALA A 257 13.25 6.47 -2.67
N VAL A 258 12.77 5.92 -3.79
CA VAL A 258 13.43 4.76 -4.41
C VAL A 258 14.80 5.10 -4.97
N VAL A 259 14.98 6.25 -5.61
CA VAL A 259 16.29 6.69 -6.12
C VAL A 259 17.31 6.77 -4.97
N GLU A 260 16.94 7.39 -3.84
CA GLU A 260 17.80 7.47 -2.67
C GLU A 260 18.13 6.12 -2.01
N ILE A 261 17.18 5.18 -2.02
CA ILE A 261 17.36 3.82 -1.46
C ILE A 261 18.31 3.00 -2.33
N VAL A 262 18.18 3.11 -3.65
CA VAL A 262 18.97 2.33 -4.61
C VAL A 262 20.38 2.91 -4.78
N GLU A 263 20.54 4.22 -4.70
CA GLU A 263 21.79 4.93 -5.01
C GLU A 263 23.03 4.29 -4.36
N PRO A 264 23.08 3.96 -3.06
CA PRO A 264 24.26 3.35 -2.44
C PRO A 264 24.72 2.03 -3.10
N PHE A 265 23.80 1.29 -3.71
CA PHE A 265 24.06 -0.01 -4.33
C PHE A 265 24.48 0.08 -5.80
N VAL A 266 24.12 1.17 -6.50
CA VAL A 266 24.42 1.34 -7.91
C VAL A 266 25.73 2.13 -8.07
N PRO A 267 26.74 1.60 -8.79
CA PRO A 267 27.99 2.31 -9.03
C PRO A 267 27.80 3.66 -9.74
N LYS A 268 28.66 4.63 -9.39
CA LYS A 268 28.64 5.98 -9.94
C LYS A 268 28.58 6.00 -11.46
N GLY A 269 27.67 6.81 -11.99
CA GLY A 269 27.48 7.00 -13.43
C GLY A 269 26.58 5.96 -14.12
N LYS A 270 26.26 4.83 -13.47
CA LYS A 270 25.25 3.91 -14.00
C LYS A 270 23.83 4.45 -13.78
N PRO A 271 22.89 4.21 -14.69
CA PRO A 271 21.52 4.68 -14.54
C PRO A 271 20.79 3.90 -13.44
N ILE A 272 20.01 4.62 -12.63
CA ILE A 272 19.03 4.04 -11.71
C ILE A 272 17.71 3.81 -12.46
N VAL A 273 17.28 4.82 -13.22
CA VAL A 273 16.05 4.80 -14.03
C VAL A 273 16.24 5.73 -15.21
N LYS A 274 15.49 5.50 -16.30
CA LYS A 274 15.39 6.45 -17.42
C LYS A 274 13.96 6.97 -17.54
N ILE A 275 13.80 8.25 -17.83
CA ILE A 275 12.49 8.89 -18.02
C ILE A 275 12.35 9.28 -19.49
N GLU A 276 11.26 8.88 -20.12
CA GLU A 276 10.94 9.24 -21.52
C GLU A 276 9.72 10.17 -21.53
N ASN A 277 9.87 11.34 -22.17
CA ASN A 277 8.80 12.32 -22.32
C ASN A 277 7.94 12.06 -23.57
N ARG A 278 6.90 12.88 -23.75
CA ARG A 278 5.98 12.78 -24.90
C ARG A 278 6.66 12.96 -26.27
N LYS A 279 7.79 13.67 -26.33
CA LYS A 279 8.60 13.86 -27.56
C LYS A 279 9.51 12.66 -27.85
N GLY A 280 9.56 11.67 -26.95
CA GLY A 280 10.45 10.51 -27.05
C GLY A 280 11.88 10.80 -26.56
N GLU A 281 12.10 11.95 -25.94
CA GLU A 281 13.40 12.30 -25.37
C GLU A 281 13.58 11.54 -24.05
N GLN A 282 14.75 10.92 -23.88
CA GLN A 282 15.09 10.12 -22.72
C GLN A 282 16.15 10.81 -21.89
N GLU A 283 15.94 10.82 -20.57
CA GLU A 283 16.91 11.29 -19.59
C GLU A 283 17.19 10.20 -18.56
N ASP A 284 18.47 9.95 -18.32
CA ASP A 284 18.93 9.01 -17.31
C ASP A 284 19.03 9.72 -15.95
N THR A 285 18.66 9.01 -14.88
CA THR A 285 19.05 9.39 -13.51
C THR A 285 20.32 8.64 -13.12
N PRO A 286 21.52 9.24 -13.23
CA PRO A 286 22.77 8.58 -12.90
C PRO A 286 22.98 8.48 -11.39
N SER A 287 23.43 7.33 -10.91
CA SER A 287 23.81 7.13 -9.52
C SER A 287 25.07 7.93 -9.15
N GLN A 288 25.15 8.45 -7.92
CA GLN A 288 26.40 8.90 -7.30
C GLN A 288 26.98 7.89 -6.29
N GLY A 289 26.36 6.72 -6.16
CA GLY A 289 26.77 5.70 -5.20
C GLY A 289 28.09 5.00 -5.51
N THR A 290 28.63 4.31 -4.51
CA THR A 290 29.88 3.57 -4.65
C THR A 290 29.68 2.16 -5.19
N GLY A 291 28.47 1.61 -5.07
CA GLY A 291 28.23 0.18 -5.17
C GLY A 291 28.62 -0.53 -3.87
N LYS A 292 27.71 -1.28 -3.28
CA LYS A 292 28.00 -2.10 -2.09
C LYS A 292 28.75 -3.36 -2.49
N ASN A 293 29.64 -3.83 -1.62
CA ASN A 293 30.57 -4.94 -1.88
C ASN A 293 30.07 -6.30 -1.37
N TYR A 294 28.89 -6.35 -0.74
CA TYR A 294 28.22 -7.58 -0.32
C TYR A 294 27.09 -7.94 -1.28
N PRO A 295 26.75 -9.24 -1.41
CA PRO A 295 25.67 -9.67 -2.28
C PRO A 295 24.31 -9.09 -1.84
N VAL A 296 23.53 -8.68 -2.84
CA VAL A 296 22.16 -8.19 -2.69
C VAL A 296 21.22 -9.04 -3.53
N THR A 297 20.07 -9.41 -2.98
CA THR A 297 19.00 -10.11 -3.68
C THR A 297 17.67 -9.44 -3.38
N VAL A 298 16.78 -9.38 -4.37
CA VAL A 298 15.48 -8.70 -4.25
C VAL A 298 14.35 -9.71 -4.35
N LEU A 299 13.44 -9.70 -3.38
CA LEU A 299 12.20 -10.45 -3.43
C LEU A 299 11.10 -9.61 -4.09
N ILE A 300 10.47 -10.17 -5.11
CA ILE A 300 9.42 -9.52 -5.91
C ILE A 300 8.21 -10.43 -6.08
N ASN A 301 7.03 -9.84 -6.24
CA ASN A 301 5.84 -10.57 -6.62
C ASN A 301 4.86 -9.71 -7.43
N LYS A 302 3.68 -10.24 -7.73
CA LYS A 302 2.67 -9.53 -8.51
C LYS A 302 2.17 -8.23 -7.87
N GLY A 303 2.31 -8.08 -6.56
CA GLY A 303 1.98 -6.88 -5.81
C GLY A 303 3.10 -5.82 -5.80
N SER A 304 4.33 -6.19 -6.19
CA SER A 304 5.42 -5.24 -6.41
C SER A 304 5.09 -4.37 -7.62
N ALA A 305 4.91 -3.07 -7.43
CA ALA A 305 4.54 -2.16 -8.52
C ALA A 305 5.33 -0.85 -8.46
N SER A 306 5.43 -0.18 -9.60
CA SER A 306 5.86 1.21 -9.69
C SER A 306 7.27 1.40 -9.07
N ALA A 307 7.42 2.10 -7.94
CA ALA A 307 8.74 2.36 -7.33
C ALA A 307 9.46 1.06 -6.94
N SER A 308 8.72 0.03 -6.50
CA SER A 308 9.25 -1.32 -6.26
C SER A 308 9.86 -1.95 -7.52
N GLU A 309 9.27 -1.69 -8.69
CA GLU A 309 9.77 -2.16 -9.97
C GLU A 309 11.00 -1.36 -10.42
N ILE A 310 11.06 -0.06 -10.14
CA ILE A 310 12.28 0.74 -10.34
C ILE A 310 13.41 0.21 -9.46
N LEU A 311 13.14 -0.10 -8.18
CA LEU A 311 14.14 -0.70 -7.28
C LEU A 311 14.66 -2.02 -7.85
N ALA A 312 13.75 -2.93 -8.22
CA ALA A 312 14.10 -4.22 -8.78
C ALA A 312 14.91 -4.06 -10.08
N GLY A 313 14.44 -3.23 -11.02
CA GLY A 313 15.11 -3.00 -12.29
C GLY A 313 16.49 -2.35 -12.14
N ALA A 314 16.63 -1.38 -11.23
CA ALA A 314 17.90 -0.71 -10.99
C ALA A 314 18.94 -1.64 -10.33
N LEU A 315 18.52 -2.38 -9.31
CA LEU A 315 19.40 -3.33 -8.63
C LEU A 315 19.78 -4.51 -9.53
N HIS A 316 18.86 -4.98 -10.37
CA HIS A 316 19.13 -6.03 -11.35
C HIS A 316 20.06 -5.54 -12.47
N ASP A 317 19.66 -4.51 -13.22
CA ASP A 317 20.37 -4.08 -14.42
C ASP A 317 21.70 -3.37 -14.11
N SER A 318 21.74 -2.53 -13.07
CA SER A 318 22.89 -1.67 -12.78
C SER A 318 23.80 -2.20 -11.67
N ALA A 319 23.23 -2.88 -10.66
CA ALA A 319 23.99 -3.45 -9.54
C ALA A 319 24.23 -4.98 -9.63
N GLY A 320 23.58 -5.68 -10.57
CA GLY A 320 23.76 -7.13 -10.77
C GLY A 320 23.10 -8.01 -9.70
N SER A 321 22.12 -7.48 -8.96
CA SER A 321 21.34 -8.23 -7.97
C SER A 321 20.40 -9.23 -8.64
N LYS A 322 20.14 -10.35 -7.97
CA LYS A 322 19.16 -11.34 -8.45
C LYS A 322 17.75 -11.04 -7.97
N LEU A 323 16.77 -11.24 -8.85
CA LEU A 323 15.34 -11.11 -8.56
C LEU A 323 14.72 -12.49 -8.32
N ILE A 324 13.97 -12.64 -7.24
CA ILE A 324 13.39 -13.92 -6.83
C ILE A 324 11.91 -13.75 -6.53
N GLY A 325 11.09 -14.70 -6.98
CA GLY A 325 9.66 -14.76 -6.69
C GLY A 325 8.83 -14.82 -7.95
N GLU A 326 7.95 -13.84 -8.16
CA GLU A 326 7.01 -13.80 -9.28
C GLU A 326 7.14 -12.49 -10.08
N THR A 327 6.68 -12.51 -11.33
CA THR A 327 6.64 -11.32 -12.18
C THR A 327 5.84 -10.19 -11.52
N THR A 328 6.39 -8.97 -11.59
CA THR A 328 5.81 -7.78 -10.97
C THR A 328 4.52 -7.30 -11.64
N PHE A 329 3.93 -6.22 -11.10
CA PHE A 329 2.67 -5.69 -11.57
C PHE A 329 2.69 -5.22 -13.04
N GLY A 330 3.69 -4.41 -13.42
CA GLY A 330 3.83 -3.84 -14.76
C GLY A 330 3.44 -2.38 -14.88
N LYS A 331 3.82 -1.51 -13.94
CA LYS A 331 3.50 -0.07 -14.02
C LYS A 331 4.70 0.76 -14.47
N GLY A 332 4.81 0.95 -15.79
CA GLY A 332 5.89 1.71 -16.46
C GLY A 332 5.61 3.21 -16.72
N THR A 333 4.73 3.87 -15.97
CA THR A 333 4.34 5.28 -16.21
C THR A 333 4.51 6.13 -14.96
N VAL A 334 4.85 7.40 -15.14
CA VAL A 334 5.06 8.38 -14.06
C VAL A 334 3.94 9.41 -14.10
N GLN A 335 3.36 9.68 -12.92
CA GLN A 335 2.34 10.69 -12.75
C GLN A 335 2.93 11.96 -12.12
N VAL A 336 2.46 13.11 -12.57
CA VAL A 336 2.71 14.43 -11.96
C VAL A 336 1.39 15.00 -11.45
N THR A 337 1.42 15.64 -10.28
CA THR A 337 0.29 16.35 -9.71
C THR A 337 0.34 17.83 -10.07
N PHE A 338 -0.78 18.33 -10.58
CA PHE A 338 -1.03 19.72 -10.96
C PHE A 338 -2.03 20.32 -9.98
N GLU A 339 -1.55 20.75 -8.81
CA GLU A 339 -2.36 21.40 -7.77
C GLU A 339 -2.38 22.92 -7.95
N LYS A 340 -1.21 23.51 -8.25
CA LYS A 340 -1.06 24.97 -8.42
C LYS A 340 -1.88 25.49 -9.59
N GLU A 341 -2.01 24.68 -10.63
CA GLU A 341 -2.78 24.97 -11.83
C GLU A 341 -4.29 24.95 -11.55
N MET A 342 -4.75 24.20 -10.54
CA MET A 342 -6.15 24.17 -10.13
C MET A 342 -6.50 25.33 -9.19
N GLY A 343 -5.60 25.68 -8.26
CA GLY A 343 -5.67 26.91 -7.47
C GLY A 343 -6.74 26.95 -6.37
N ASP A 344 -7.53 25.89 -6.20
CA ASP A 344 -8.61 25.78 -5.22
C ASP A 344 -8.36 24.68 -4.17
N GLY A 345 -7.18 24.06 -4.17
CA GLY A 345 -6.82 22.92 -3.30
C GLY A 345 -7.23 21.55 -3.85
N SER A 346 -7.90 21.49 -5.01
CA SER A 346 -8.02 20.28 -5.80
C SER A 346 -6.74 20.03 -6.61
N ASN A 347 -6.61 18.86 -7.23
CA ASN A 347 -5.51 18.62 -8.15
C ASN A 347 -5.86 17.65 -9.28
N ILE A 348 -5.08 17.71 -10.36
CA ILE A 348 -5.07 16.66 -11.39
C ILE A 348 -3.77 15.87 -11.24
N LYS A 349 -3.89 14.56 -11.03
CA LYS A 349 -2.77 13.63 -11.16
C LYS A 349 -2.78 13.05 -12.56
N MET A 350 -1.75 13.29 -13.35
CA MET A 350 -1.74 12.92 -14.77
C MET A 350 -0.45 12.20 -15.18
N THR A 351 -0.59 11.17 -15.99
CA THR A 351 0.56 10.47 -16.60
C THR A 351 1.22 11.37 -17.64
N VAL A 352 2.49 11.69 -17.42
CA VAL A 352 3.26 12.61 -18.27
C VAL A 352 4.54 12.00 -18.83
N TYR A 353 5.07 10.95 -18.19
CA TYR A 353 6.26 10.25 -18.64
C TYR A 353 6.08 8.73 -18.64
N LYS A 354 6.89 8.06 -19.44
CA LYS A 354 7.24 6.65 -19.20
C LYS A 354 8.50 6.60 -18.36
N TRP A 355 8.67 5.54 -17.59
CA TRP A 355 9.98 5.18 -17.07
C TRP A 355 10.43 3.86 -17.69
N LEU A 356 11.73 3.74 -17.91
CA LEU A 356 12.40 2.57 -18.47
C LEU A 356 13.41 2.05 -17.46
N THR A 357 13.66 0.74 -17.48
CA THR A 357 14.78 0.17 -16.72
C THR A 357 16.12 0.74 -17.21
N PRO A 358 17.23 0.60 -16.46
CA PRO A 358 18.55 1.03 -16.93
C PRO A 358 18.92 0.49 -18.32
N ASN A 359 18.46 -0.69 -18.69
CA ASN A 359 18.63 -1.27 -20.02
C ASN A 359 17.68 -0.72 -21.10
N GLY A 360 16.82 0.26 -20.79
CA GLY A 360 15.88 0.88 -21.72
C GLY A 360 14.58 0.09 -21.93
N THR A 361 14.27 -0.89 -21.07
CA THR A 361 13.05 -1.69 -21.21
C THR A 361 11.85 -0.97 -20.63
N TRP A 362 10.78 -0.82 -21.43
CA TRP A 362 9.48 -0.36 -20.93
C TRP A 362 8.64 -1.53 -20.42
N ILE A 363 8.42 -1.60 -19.11
CA ILE A 363 7.79 -2.74 -18.44
C ILE A 363 6.26 -2.64 -18.34
N HIS A 364 5.67 -1.56 -18.88
CA HIS A 364 4.25 -1.28 -18.71
C HIS A 364 3.36 -2.43 -19.25
N LYS A 365 2.40 -2.86 -18.42
CA LYS A 365 1.51 -4.02 -18.59
C LYS A 365 2.22 -5.39 -18.69
N LYS A 366 3.54 -5.44 -18.49
CA LYS A 366 4.35 -6.67 -18.56
C LYS A 366 4.91 -7.07 -17.20
N GLY A 367 5.45 -6.09 -16.47
CA GLY A 367 6.24 -6.33 -15.26
C GLY A 367 7.69 -6.71 -15.56
N ILE A 368 8.44 -6.94 -14.48
CA ILE A 368 9.81 -7.44 -14.46
C ILE A 368 9.73 -8.91 -14.05
N ALA A 369 10.33 -9.79 -14.85
CA ALA A 369 10.40 -11.20 -14.56
C ALA A 369 11.52 -11.49 -13.52
N PRO A 370 11.33 -12.48 -12.62
CA PRO A 370 12.38 -12.91 -11.71
C PRO A 370 13.47 -13.70 -12.45
N ASP A 371 14.70 -13.66 -11.94
CA ASP A 371 15.77 -14.58 -12.34
C ASP A 371 15.48 -16.01 -11.83
N VAL A 372 14.98 -16.10 -10.60
CA VAL A 372 14.63 -17.36 -9.93
C VAL A 372 13.13 -17.36 -9.65
N PRO A 373 12.32 -17.94 -10.55
CA PRO A 373 10.87 -18.01 -10.34
C PRO A 373 10.54 -18.98 -9.20
N VAL A 374 9.82 -18.50 -8.20
CA VAL A 374 9.38 -19.30 -7.04
C VAL A 374 7.96 -18.90 -6.66
N ASP A 375 7.03 -19.83 -6.76
CA ASP A 375 5.66 -19.65 -6.29
C ASP A 375 5.53 -19.91 -4.79
N GLN A 376 4.67 -19.13 -4.14
CA GLN A 376 4.22 -19.48 -2.79
C GLN A 376 3.13 -20.56 -2.84
N PRO A 377 2.96 -21.33 -1.74
CA PRO A 377 1.78 -22.18 -1.56
C PRO A 377 0.47 -21.39 -1.78
N SER A 378 -0.55 -22.05 -2.31
CA SER A 378 -1.82 -21.39 -2.69
C SER A 378 -2.49 -20.59 -1.57
N TYR A 379 -2.32 -21.02 -0.31
CA TYR A 379 -2.87 -20.33 0.84
C TYR A 379 -2.23 -18.96 1.12
N PHE A 380 -1.08 -18.62 0.54
CA PHE A 380 -0.52 -17.26 0.61
C PHE A 380 -1.33 -16.24 -0.19
N LYS A 381 -2.11 -16.70 -1.17
CA LYS A 381 -2.91 -15.88 -2.09
C LYS A 381 -4.41 -15.98 -1.83
N VAL A 382 -4.81 -16.70 -0.77
CA VAL A 382 -6.22 -16.95 -0.49
C VAL A 382 -6.92 -15.68 -0.03
N ALA A 383 -8.11 -15.42 -0.59
CA ALA A 383 -8.90 -14.27 -0.18
C ALA A 383 -9.63 -14.56 1.16
N PRO A 384 -9.87 -13.53 2.01
CA PRO A 384 -10.72 -13.66 3.19
C PRO A 384 -12.12 -14.16 2.84
N ILE A 385 -12.76 -14.84 3.79
CA ILE A 385 -14.11 -15.38 3.62
C ILE A 385 -15.14 -14.26 3.84
N SER A 386 -16.11 -14.15 2.94
CA SER A 386 -17.22 -13.20 3.10
C SER A 386 -18.12 -13.58 4.29
N LYS A 387 -18.08 -12.78 5.36
CA LYS A 387 -18.87 -12.95 6.60
C LYS A 387 -20.37 -12.61 6.48
N LYS A 388 -20.91 -12.55 5.26
CA LYS A 388 -22.33 -12.21 5.00
C LYS A 388 -23.28 -13.37 5.23
N THR A 389 -22.80 -14.59 5.04
CA THR A 389 -23.60 -15.81 5.10
C THR A 389 -22.76 -16.92 5.70
N THR A 390 -23.35 -17.74 6.56
CA THR A 390 -22.72 -18.95 7.08
C THR A 390 -22.50 -19.95 5.95
N LEU A 391 -21.29 -20.50 5.82
CA LEU A 391 -21.02 -21.57 4.85
C LEU A 391 -21.48 -22.91 5.45
N LYS A 392 -22.22 -23.70 4.65
CA LYS A 392 -22.86 -24.95 5.08
C LYS A 392 -22.54 -26.09 4.13
N PRO A 393 -22.61 -27.36 4.57
CA PRO A 393 -22.55 -28.52 3.69
C PRO A 393 -23.55 -28.41 2.52
N ASP A 394 -23.19 -29.01 1.39
CA ASP A 394 -23.98 -29.03 0.15
C ASP A 394 -24.16 -27.64 -0.51
N THR A 395 -23.25 -26.70 -0.25
CA THR A 395 -23.21 -25.39 -0.92
C THR A 395 -21.99 -25.27 -1.82
N THR A 396 -22.10 -24.46 -2.88
CA THR A 396 -20.97 -24.15 -3.77
C THR A 396 -20.73 -22.65 -3.81
N SER A 397 -19.49 -22.21 -3.58
CA SER A 397 -19.11 -20.81 -3.72
C SER A 397 -17.60 -20.62 -3.75
N GLU A 398 -17.14 -19.44 -4.19
CA GLU A 398 -15.72 -19.07 -4.07
C GLU A 398 -15.27 -18.98 -2.60
N ASP A 399 -16.17 -18.59 -1.69
CA ASP A 399 -15.89 -18.57 -0.25
C ASP A 399 -15.60 -19.98 0.31
N VAL A 400 -16.27 -21.01 -0.21
CA VAL A 400 -15.99 -22.42 0.13
C VAL A 400 -14.64 -22.87 -0.44
N LYS A 401 -14.28 -22.41 -1.64
CA LYS A 401 -12.96 -22.69 -2.22
C LYS A 401 -11.84 -22.05 -1.42
N ASN A 402 -12.05 -20.81 -0.95
CA ASN A 402 -11.13 -20.12 -0.05
C ASN A 402 -11.00 -20.87 1.28
N LEU A 403 -12.12 -21.28 1.89
CA LEU A 403 -12.15 -22.14 3.08
C LEU A 403 -11.31 -23.40 2.89
N GLN A 404 -11.53 -24.15 1.81
CA GLN A 404 -10.79 -25.38 1.51
C GLN A 404 -9.28 -25.13 1.35
N THR A 405 -8.91 -24.02 0.71
CA THR A 405 -7.51 -23.62 0.55
C THR A 405 -6.87 -23.28 1.91
N MET A 406 -7.58 -22.53 2.78
CA MET A 406 -7.12 -22.22 4.14
C MET A 406 -6.96 -23.48 4.99
N LEU A 407 -7.95 -24.39 4.98
CA LEU A 407 -7.88 -25.66 5.70
C LEU A 407 -6.67 -26.48 5.25
N THR A 408 -6.45 -26.59 3.94
CA THR A 408 -5.29 -27.29 3.37
C THR A 408 -3.98 -26.69 3.87
N GLY A 409 -3.86 -25.35 3.90
CA GLY A 409 -2.70 -24.65 4.45
C GLY A 409 -2.47 -24.92 5.93
N LEU A 410 -3.55 -25.05 6.71
CA LEU A 410 -3.53 -25.48 8.11
C LEU A 410 -3.34 -26.99 8.30
N LYS A 411 -3.04 -27.74 7.22
CA LYS A 411 -2.85 -29.19 7.22
C LYS A 411 -4.10 -29.96 7.68
N LEU A 412 -5.27 -29.34 7.55
CA LEU A 412 -6.58 -29.96 7.69
C LEU A 412 -7.06 -30.29 6.29
N THR A 413 -7.10 -31.56 5.91
CA THR A 413 -7.30 -31.97 4.52
C THR A 413 -8.79 -32.00 4.14
N PRO A 414 -9.35 -30.96 3.48
CA PRO A 414 -10.56 -31.18 2.71
C PRO A 414 -10.23 -32.16 1.58
N ASP A 415 -11.22 -32.91 1.11
CA ASP A 415 -11.08 -33.81 -0.03
C ASP A 415 -11.06 -33.11 -1.38
N ARG A 416 -11.30 -31.79 -1.40
CA ARG A 416 -11.45 -30.96 -2.59
C ARG A 416 -11.11 -29.51 -2.31
N THR A 417 -10.81 -28.78 -3.38
CA THR A 417 -10.55 -27.34 -3.41
C THR A 417 -11.30 -26.67 -4.58
N ASP A 418 -12.43 -27.27 -4.99
CA ASP A 418 -13.25 -26.86 -6.13
C ASP A 418 -14.39 -25.91 -5.75
N GLY A 419 -14.58 -25.66 -4.45
CA GLY A 419 -15.62 -24.78 -3.93
C GLY A 419 -16.94 -25.45 -3.59
N TYR A 420 -17.07 -26.78 -3.70
CA TYR A 420 -18.22 -27.52 -3.18
C TYR A 420 -18.00 -27.97 -1.73
N PHE A 421 -18.91 -27.62 -0.82
CA PHE A 421 -18.81 -27.91 0.60
C PHE A 421 -19.25 -29.36 0.87
N SER A 422 -18.32 -30.30 0.71
CA SER A 422 -18.52 -31.72 0.97
C SER A 422 -18.65 -32.04 2.47
N GLU A 423 -19.16 -33.23 2.78
CA GLU A 423 -19.12 -33.80 4.13
C GLU A 423 -17.69 -33.88 4.70
N LYS A 424 -16.69 -34.18 3.87
CA LYS A 424 -15.29 -34.18 4.29
C LYS A 424 -14.76 -32.78 4.56
N THR A 425 -15.20 -31.76 3.82
CA THR A 425 -14.95 -30.35 4.16
C THR A 425 -15.56 -30.03 5.53
N ALA A 426 -16.78 -30.49 5.81
CA ALA A 426 -17.42 -30.31 7.12
C ALA A 426 -16.65 -30.99 8.26
N VAL A 427 -16.09 -32.18 8.02
CA VAL A 427 -15.21 -32.86 8.98
C VAL A 427 -13.94 -32.05 9.26
N ALA A 428 -13.31 -31.48 8.23
CA ALA A 428 -12.15 -30.61 8.41
C ALA A 428 -12.49 -29.32 9.19
N VAL A 429 -13.67 -28.72 8.94
CA VAL A 429 -14.18 -27.59 9.72
C VAL A 429 -14.41 -27.98 11.18
N LYS A 430 -15.05 -29.13 11.45
CA LYS A 430 -15.24 -29.63 12.83
C LYS A 430 -13.91 -29.85 13.55
N ALA A 431 -12.89 -30.35 12.85
CA ALA A 431 -11.55 -30.52 13.41
C ALA A 431 -10.93 -29.16 13.77
N PHE A 432 -11.03 -28.18 12.87
CA PHE A 432 -10.59 -26.81 13.13
C PHE A 432 -11.30 -26.20 14.35
N GLN A 433 -12.63 -26.29 14.41
CA GLN A 433 -13.43 -25.77 15.52
C GLN A 433 -13.01 -26.36 16.86
N ARG A 434 -12.75 -27.68 16.92
CA ARG A 434 -12.22 -28.34 18.12
C ARG A 434 -10.84 -27.78 18.52
N MET A 435 -9.93 -27.60 17.56
CA MET A 435 -8.59 -27.03 17.84
C MET A 435 -8.66 -25.60 18.38
N GLN A 436 -9.66 -24.83 17.96
CA GLN A 436 -9.84 -23.43 18.37
C GLN A 436 -10.82 -23.26 19.55
N SER A 437 -11.29 -24.36 20.17
CA SER A 437 -12.29 -24.33 21.24
C SER A 437 -13.59 -23.60 20.86
N LEU A 438 -14.02 -23.74 19.60
CA LEU A 438 -15.28 -23.20 19.06
C LEU A 438 -16.40 -24.26 19.11
N PRO A 439 -17.69 -23.84 19.04
CA PRO A 439 -18.80 -24.76 18.82
C PRO A 439 -18.58 -25.64 17.58
N VAL A 440 -18.69 -26.96 17.74
CA VAL A 440 -18.37 -27.94 16.69
C VAL A 440 -19.58 -28.19 15.79
N THR A 441 -19.92 -27.23 14.95
CA THR A 441 -21.09 -27.27 14.06
C THR A 441 -20.77 -27.93 12.72
N GLY A 442 -19.52 -27.81 12.24
CA GLY A 442 -19.16 -28.14 10.86
C GLY A 442 -19.63 -27.12 9.82
N GLU A 443 -20.25 -26.04 10.26
CA GLU A 443 -20.57 -24.86 9.46
C GLU A 443 -19.54 -23.76 9.75
N VAL A 444 -19.34 -22.83 8.82
CA VAL A 444 -18.42 -21.71 9.00
C VAL A 444 -19.24 -20.43 9.20
N ASP A 445 -19.45 -20.08 10.46
CA ASP A 445 -20.03 -18.80 10.87
C ASP A 445 -18.94 -17.69 10.92
N VAL A 446 -19.35 -16.49 11.31
CA VAL A 446 -18.45 -15.32 11.38
C VAL A 446 -17.24 -15.58 12.29
N GLU A 447 -17.46 -16.23 13.42
CA GLU A 447 -16.40 -16.48 14.40
C GLU A 447 -15.43 -17.57 13.91
N THR A 448 -15.94 -18.65 13.34
CA THR A 448 -15.12 -19.69 12.70
C THR A 448 -14.28 -19.10 11.55
N ALA A 449 -14.89 -18.25 10.71
CA ALA A 449 -14.18 -17.56 9.63
C ALA A 449 -13.05 -16.66 10.17
N ASN A 450 -13.33 -15.84 11.18
CA ASN A 450 -12.34 -14.96 11.81
C ASN A 450 -11.15 -15.75 12.39
N ARG A 451 -11.43 -16.85 13.11
CA ARG A 451 -10.38 -17.71 13.68
C ARG A 451 -9.57 -18.40 12.58
N LEU A 452 -10.22 -18.86 11.51
CA LEU A 452 -9.55 -19.50 10.38
C LEU A 452 -8.62 -18.53 9.65
N GLU A 453 -9.10 -17.32 9.36
CA GLU A 453 -8.33 -16.23 8.77
C GLU A 453 -7.11 -15.88 9.65
N LYS A 454 -7.29 -15.77 10.97
CA LYS A 454 -6.17 -15.51 11.90
C LYS A 454 -5.16 -16.66 11.92
N ALA A 455 -5.63 -17.91 11.91
CA ALA A 455 -4.77 -19.08 11.91
C ALA A 455 -3.94 -19.16 10.62
N ILE A 456 -4.55 -18.97 9.45
CA ILE A 456 -3.81 -19.04 8.18
C ILE A 456 -2.83 -17.87 8.04
N LEU A 457 -3.19 -16.67 8.52
CA LEU A 457 -2.25 -15.54 8.59
C LEU A 457 -1.04 -15.83 9.46
N THR A 458 -1.19 -16.65 10.50
CA THR A 458 -0.07 -17.08 11.35
C THR A 458 0.88 -17.99 10.57
N GLU A 459 0.34 -18.96 9.81
CA GLU A 459 1.16 -19.82 8.95
C GLU A 459 1.87 -19.03 7.84
N ILE A 460 1.19 -18.06 7.21
CA ILE A 460 1.78 -17.19 6.17
C ILE A 460 2.94 -16.35 6.73
N LYS A 461 2.82 -15.89 7.97
CA LYS A 461 3.85 -15.06 8.63
C LYS A 461 5.04 -15.87 9.14
N ASP A 462 4.95 -17.20 9.24
CA ASP A 462 6.09 -18.02 9.64
C ASP A 462 7.13 -18.05 8.50
N PRO A 463 8.36 -17.54 8.70
CA PRO A 463 9.42 -17.58 7.69
C PRO A 463 9.75 -19.00 7.21
N LYS A 464 9.41 -20.04 7.99
CA LYS A 464 9.55 -21.45 7.58
C LYS A 464 8.56 -21.86 6.50
N ASN A 465 7.49 -21.12 6.27
CA ASN A 465 6.53 -21.41 5.21
C ASN A 465 6.75 -20.55 3.97
N ASP A 466 7.58 -19.50 4.07
CA ASP A 466 7.91 -18.61 2.97
C ASP A 466 8.96 -19.23 2.01
N LEU A 467 8.49 -19.80 0.90
CA LEU A 467 9.36 -20.48 -0.06
C LEU A 467 10.27 -19.50 -0.83
N GLN A 468 9.76 -18.31 -1.13
CA GLN A 468 10.52 -17.27 -1.82
C GLN A 468 11.66 -16.73 -0.95
N LEU A 469 11.39 -16.45 0.34
CA LEU A 469 12.40 -16.01 1.28
C LEU A 469 13.50 -17.07 1.47
N LYS A 470 13.13 -18.35 1.57
CA LYS A 470 14.12 -19.44 1.62
C LYS A 470 15.02 -19.46 0.39
N ALA A 471 14.45 -19.30 -0.81
CA ALA A 471 15.23 -19.23 -2.03
C ALA A 471 16.17 -18.01 -2.05
N ALA A 472 15.73 -16.86 -1.55
CA ALA A 472 16.58 -15.67 -1.42
C ALA A 472 17.71 -15.85 -0.41
N VAL A 473 17.44 -16.48 0.74
CA VAL A 473 18.48 -16.83 1.71
C VAL A 473 19.52 -17.74 1.07
N GLN A 474 19.10 -18.80 0.35
CA GLN A 474 20.02 -19.70 -0.35
C GLN A 474 20.84 -18.96 -1.42
N GLN A 475 20.20 -18.09 -2.21
CA GLN A 475 20.88 -17.28 -3.22
C GLN A 475 21.95 -16.39 -2.60
N VAL A 476 21.62 -15.65 -1.54
CA VAL A 476 22.58 -14.77 -0.86
C VAL A 476 23.70 -15.58 -0.22
N GLN A 477 23.39 -16.68 0.47
CA GLN A 477 24.38 -17.57 1.08
C GLN A 477 25.39 -18.10 0.07
N SER A 478 24.96 -18.44 -1.15
CA SER A 478 25.86 -18.92 -2.21
C SER A 478 26.86 -17.88 -2.72
N LEU A 479 26.61 -16.59 -2.45
CA LEU A 479 27.42 -15.45 -2.91
C LEU A 479 28.29 -14.85 -1.79
N ILE A 480 28.02 -15.18 -0.53
CA ILE A 480 28.87 -14.78 0.61
C ILE A 480 30.17 -15.57 0.53
N LYS A 481 31.29 -14.85 0.46
CA LYS A 481 32.65 -15.43 0.41
C LYS A 481 33.22 -15.70 1.79
#